data_AF-A0A529NRL8-F1
#
_entry.id   AF-A0A529NRL8-F1
#
_cell.length_a   1.000
_cell.length_b   1.000
_cell.length_c   1.000
_cell.angle_alpha   90.00
_cell.angle_beta   90.00
_cell.angle_gamma   90.00
#
_symmetry.space_group_name_H-M   'P 1'
#
loop_
_entity.id
_entity.type
_entity.pdbx_description
1 polymer ?
#
loop_
_entity_poly.entity_id
_entity_poly.type
_entity_poly.pdbx_seq_one_letter_code
_entity_poly.pdbx_strand_id
1 'polypeptide(L)'
;MLYRVCPSAPDRLDAIALFIQPIEEDLCRAQPVMYLVDATSTDTALLNFEQVIFLQDRIIVENQRPLLLPLEPRLEIPTRADGSSVAYRRWLKEKGLRFGTTGAH
;
A
#
# COMPACT_ATOMS: atom_id res chain seq x y z
N MET A 1 -6.48 -5.95 0.48
CA MET A 1 -7.85 -5.39 0.44
C MET A 1 -8.09 -4.72 1.78
N LEU A 2 -8.52 -3.46 1.77
CA LEU A 2 -8.90 -2.67 2.93
C LEU A 2 -10.41 -2.49 2.91
N TYR A 3 -11.05 -2.67 4.06
CA TYR A 3 -12.46 -2.35 4.23
C TYR A 3 -12.61 -1.14 5.14
N ARG A 4 -13.44 -0.18 4.73
CA ARG A 4 -13.71 1.04 5.49
C ARG A 4 -15.18 1.08 5.89
N VAL A 5 -15.44 1.38 7.15
CA VAL A 5 -16.81 1.58 7.66
C VAL A 5 -17.40 2.82 7.04
N CYS A 6 -18.63 2.73 6.55
CA CYS A 6 -19.35 3.85 5.97
C CYS A 6 -20.42 4.36 6.95
N PRO A 7 -20.28 5.57 7.53
CA PRO A 7 -21.24 6.09 8.51
C PRO A 7 -22.67 6.22 7.98
N SER A 8 -22.83 6.46 6.67
CA SER A 8 -24.13 6.58 6.01
C SER A 8 -24.78 5.23 5.70
N ALA A 9 -24.03 4.12 5.78
CA ALA A 9 -24.52 2.77 5.53
C ALA A 9 -23.87 1.77 6.50
N PRO A 10 -24.32 1.69 7.77
CA PRO A 10 -23.66 0.89 8.83
C PRO A 10 -23.55 -0.61 8.53
N ASP A 11 -24.45 -1.15 7.72
CA ASP A 11 -24.47 -2.57 7.33
C ASP A 11 -23.61 -2.88 6.08
N ARG A 12 -22.91 -1.88 5.54
CA ARG A 12 -22.06 -2.00 4.35
C ARG A 12 -20.67 -1.44 4.61
N LEU A 13 -19.69 -1.97 3.87
CA LEU A 13 -18.31 -1.51 3.91
C LEU A 13 -17.90 -1.05 2.52
N ASP A 14 -17.11 0.00 2.46
CA ASP A 14 -16.33 0.27 1.25
C ASP A 14 -15.25 -0.80 1.12
N ALA A 15 -14.93 -1.18 -0.12
CA ALA A 15 -13.85 -2.11 -0.42
C ALA A 15 -12.81 -1.42 -1.29
N ILE A 16 -11.57 -1.36 -0.79
CA ILE A 16 -10.45 -0.69 -1.45
C ILE A 16 -9.35 -1.72 -1.70
N ALA A 17 -8.90 -1.81 -2.94
CA ALA A 17 -7.80 -2.67 -3.34
C ALA A 17 -6.72 -1.84 -4.04
N LEU A 18 -5.46 -2.21 -3.80
CA LEU A 18 -4.32 -1.68 -4.51
C LEU A 18 -3.60 -2.86 -5.16
N PHE A 19 -3.59 -2.90 -6.48
CA PHE A 19 -2.86 -3.91 -7.24
C PHE A 19 -1.52 -3.32 -7.68
N ILE A 20 -0.44 -4.01 -7.33
CA ILE A 20 0.92 -3.60 -7.66
C ILE A 20 1.49 -4.57 -8.69
N GLN A 21 1.81 -4.07 -9.87
CA GLN A 21 2.54 -4.79 -10.90
C GLN A 21 4.01 -4.36 -10.85
N PRO A 22 4.95 -5.25 -10.48
CA PRO A 22 6.38 -4.96 -10.62
C PRO A 22 6.75 -4.87 -12.11
N ILE A 23 7.54 -3.86 -12.47
CA ILE A 23 8.05 -3.65 -13.83
C ILE A 23 9.57 -3.81 -13.83
N GLU A 24 10.24 -3.09 -12.93
CA GLU A 24 11.69 -3.19 -12.64
C GLU A 24 11.88 -3.27 -11.12
N GLU A 25 13.11 -3.43 -10.62
CA GLU A 25 13.34 -3.58 -9.17
C GLU A 25 12.93 -2.34 -8.37
N ASP A 26 12.98 -1.16 -8.98
CA ASP A 26 12.61 0.14 -8.40
C ASP A 26 11.40 0.79 -9.08
N LEU A 27 10.76 0.10 -10.03
CA LEU A 27 9.61 0.61 -10.78
C LEU A 27 8.42 -0.34 -10.70
N CYS A 28 7.27 0.18 -10.30
CA CYS A 28 6.01 -0.55 -10.33
C CYS A 28 4.87 0.29 -10.89
N ARG A 29 3.82 -0.39 -11.36
CA ARG A 29 2.53 0.22 -11.67
C ARG A 29 1.56 -0.12 -10.55
N ALA A 30 1.00 0.92 -9.94
CA ALA A 30 -0.04 0.80 -8.93
C ALA A 30 -1.42 1.09 -9.56
N GLN A 31 -2.38 0.21 -9.32
CA GLN A 31 -3.74 0.30 -9.84
C GLN A 31 -4.72 0.25 -8.65
N PRO A 32 -5.22 1.40 -8.17
CA PRO A 32 -6.26 1.43 -7.17
C PRO A 32 -7.60 0.99 -7.78
N VAL A 33 -8.38 0.25 -7.00
CA VAL A 33 -9.76 -0.12 -7.31
C VAL A 33 -10.59 0.11 -6.05
N MET A 34 -11.66 0.88 -6.18
CA MET A 34 -12.53 1.23 -5.07
C MET A 34 -13.99 0.91 -5.37
N TYR A 35 -14.64 0.27 -4.41
CA TYR A 35 -16.09 0.07 -4.37
C TYR A 35 -16.61 0.87 -3.19
N LEU A 36 -17.18 2.04 -3.50
CA LEU A 36 -17.59 3.02 -2.49
C LEU A 36 -19.11 3.01 -2.33
N VAL A 37 -19.57 3.05 -1.09
CA VAL A 37 -20.97 3.27 -0.73
C VAL A 37 -21.20 4.76 -0.61
N ASP A 38 -21.29 5.43 -1.76
CA ASP A 38 -21.54 6.87 -1.86
C ASP A 38 -22.62 7.12 -2.93
N ALA A 39 -23.76 7.67 -2.50
CA ALA A 39 -24.89 7.99 -3.39
C ALA A 39 -24.97 9.48 -3.74
N THR A 40 -24.02 10.29 -3.24
CA THR A 40 -24.10 11.75 -3.25
C THR A 40 -22.98 12.40 -4.06
N SER A 41 -21.78 11.82 -4.01
CA SER A 41 -20.62 12.34 -4.75
C SER A 41 -20.75 12.03 -6.25
N THR A 42 -20.23 12.93 -7.07
CA THR A 42 -20.05 12.64 -8.50
C THR A 42 -18.81 11.77 -8.70
N ASP A 43 -18.78 10.99 -9.79
CA ASP A 43 -17.61 10.17 -10.14
C ASP A 43 -16.32 11.01 -10.20
N THR A 44 -16.38 12.21 -10.74
CA THR A 44 -15.22 13.14 -10.79
C THR A 44 -14.75 13.54 -9.39
N ALA A 45 -15.67 13.79 -8.45
CA ALA A 45 -15.31 14.12 -7.08
C ALA A 45 -14.64 12.93 -6.38
N LEU A 46 -15.17 11.72 -6.60
CA LEU A 46 -14.57 10.49 -6.09
C LEU A 46 -13.16 10.29 -6.66
N LEU A 47 -13.00 10.35 -7.99
CA LEU A 47 -11.70 10.23 -8.67
C LEU A 47 -10.66 11.25 -8.16
N ASN A 48 -11.05 12.52 -8.01
CA ASN A 48 -10.15 13.55 -7.50
C ASN A 48 -9.72 13.27 -6.06
N PHE A 49 -10.63 12.78 -5.22
CA PHE A 49 -10.30 12.39 -3.85
C PHE A 49 -9.31 11.21 -3.83
N GLU A 50 -9.50 10.19 -4.67
CA GLU A 50 -8.55 9.07 -4.78
C GLU A 50 -7.16 9.57 -5.21
N GLN A 51 -7.11 10.46 -6.21
CA GLN A 51 -5.85 11.03 -6.71
C GLN A 51 -5.10 11.80 -5.62
N VAL A 52 -5.80 12.54 -4.76
CA VAL A 52 -5.17 13.27 -3.65
C VAL A 52 -4.52 12.29 -2.67
N ILE A 53 -5.24 11.25 -2.23
CA ILE A 53 -4.69 10.24 -1.31
C ILE A 53 -3.49 9.55 -1.95
N PHE A 54 -3.64 9.09 -3.19
CA PHE A 54 -2.59 8.36 -3.88
C PHE A 54 -1.33 9.20 -4.10
N LEU A 55 -1.48 10.50 -4.39
CA LEU A 55 -0.35 11.41 -4.58
C LEU A 55 0.43 11.63 -3.28
N GLN A 56 -0.25 11.66 -2.13
CA GLN A 56 0.40 11.76 -0.82
C GLN A 56 1.31 10.55 -0.57
N ASP A 57 0.78 9.35 -0.77
CA ASP A 57 1.55 8.11 -0.59
C ASP A 57 2.70 8.01 -1.58
N ARG A 58 2.47 8.37 -2.85
CA ARG A 58 3.49 8.36 -3.90
C ARG A 58 4.72 9.18 -3.52
N ILE A 59 4.52 10.40 -3.01
CA ILE A 59 5.62 11.28 -2.60
C ILE A 59 6.46 10.63 -1.51
N ILE A 60 5.82 9.98 -0.53
CA ILE A 60 6.54 9.29 0.55
C ILE A 60 7.35 8.12 -0.01
N VAL A 61 6.71 7.23 -0.79
CA VAL A 61 7.34 6.02 -1.33
C VAL A 61 8.53 6.35 -2.24
N GLU A 62 8.38 7.29 -3.18
CA GLU A 62 9.46 7.63 -4.12
C GLU A 62 10.68 8.28 -3.43
N ASN A 63 10.49 8.87 -2.25
CA ASN A 63 11.56 9.50 -1.48
C ASN A 63 12.18 8.59 -0.41
N GLN A 64 11.69 7.36 -0.21
CA GLN A 64 12.27 6.41 0.74
C GLN A 64 13.71 6.06 0.37
N ARG A 65 14.57 5.91 1.39
CA ARG A 65 15.95 5.47 1.25
C ARG A 65 16.24 4.38 2.29
N PRO A 66 16.75 3.20 1.88
CA PRO A 66 17.00 2.77 0.50
C PRO A 66 15.71 2.67 -0.34
N LEU A 67 15.85 2.74 -1.67
CA LEU A 67 14.71 2.67 -2.60
C LEU A 67 14.09 1.27 -2.64
N LEU A 68 14.94 0.24 -2.57
CA LEU A 68 14.54 -1.17 -2.52
C LEU A 68 14.16 -1.58 -1.10
N LEU A 69 13.20 -2.49 -0.95
CA LEU A 69 12.66 -2.89 0.35
C LEU A 69 13.71 -3.63 1.21
N PRO A 70 14.12 -3.11 2.38
CA PRO A 70 15.06 -3.82 3.24
C PRO A 70 14.37 -5.00 3.95
N LEU A 71 14.92 -6.21 3.83
CA LEU A 71 14.40 -7.40 4.52
C LEU A 71 15.06 -7.64 5.88
N GLU A 72 16.19 -6.99 6.16
CA GLU A 72 16.85 -7.10 7.45
C GLU A 72 16.20 -6.21 8.52
N PRO A 73 15.78 -6.76 9.68
CA PRO A 73 15.09 -6.01 10.73
C PRO A 73 15.93 -4.91 11.40
N ARG A 74 17.24 -4.86 11.15
CA ARG A 74 18.17 -3.99 11.89
C ARG A 74 18.19 -2.54 11.39
N LEU A 75 17.51 -2.24 10.29
CA LEU A 75 17.52 -0.92 9.66
C LEU A 75 16.37 0.01 10.10
N GLU A 76 15.30 -0.52 10.69
CA GLU A 76 14.13 0.24 11.15
C GLU A 76 13.74 -0.19 12.57
N ILE A 77 13.39 0.75 13.45
CA ILE A 77 12.85 0.45 14.78
C ILE A 77 11.32 0.39 14.67
N PRO A 78 10.68 -0.80 14.65
CA PRO A 78 9.25 -0.89 14.46
C PRO A 78 8.49 -0.38 15.69
N THR A 79 7.41 0.34 15.44
CA THR A 79 6.39 0.66 16.43
C THR A 79 5.31 -0.43 16.44
N ARG A 80 4.38 -0.38 17.41
CA ARG A 80 3.28 -1.36 17.51
C ARG A 80 2.38 -1.41 16.26
N ALA A 81 2.27 -0.30 15.53
CA ALA A 81 1.45 -0.23 14.32
C ALA A 81 2.08 -1.01 13.14
N ASP A 82 3.39 -1.28 13.18
CA ASP A 82 4.14 -1.86 12.07
C ASP A 82 4.12 -3.39 12.03
N GLY A 83 3.33 -4.04 12.90
CA GLY A 83 3.32 -5.49 13.05
C GLY A 83 3.04 -6.25 11.75
N SER A 84 2.13 -5.74 10.92
CA SER A 84 1.83 -6.32 9.61
C SER A 84 3.00 -6.19 8.63
N SER A 85 3.64 -5.03 8.57
CA SER A 85 4.81 -4.77 7.72
C SER A 85 6.00 -5.65 8.11
N VAL A 86 6.25 -5.83 9.41
CA VAL A 86 7.32 -6.72 9.91
C VAL A 86 7.04 -8.18 9.53
N ALA A 87 5.80 -8.65 9.72
CA ALA A 87 5.42 -10.00 9.32
C ALA A 87 5.55 -10.22 7.81
N TYR A 88 5.17 -9.23 7.00
CA TYR A 88 5.29 -9.28 5.54
C TYR A 88 6.75 -9.38 5.09
N ARG A 89 7.65 -8.53 5.62
CA ARG A 89 9.09 -8.58 5.30
C ARG A 89 9.71 -9.93 5.68
N ARG A 90 9.36 -10.49 6.84
CA ARG A 90 9.81 -11.82 7.26
C ARG A 90 9.35 -12.90 6.27
N TRP A 91 8.08 -12.89 5.89
CA TRP A 91 7.53 -13.84 4.94
C TRP A 91 8.22 -13.75 3.57
N LEU A 92 8.47 -12.55 3.06
CA LEU A 92 9.23 -12.36 1.81
C LEU A 92 10.65 -12.94 1.90
N LYS A 93 11.34 -12.72 3.03
CA LYS A 93 12.66 -13.30 3.28
C LYS A 93 12.63 -14.82 3.29
N GLU A 94 11.67 -15.43 3.98
CA GLU A 94 11.48 -16.89 4.03
C GLU A 94 11.19 -17.49 2.64
N LYS A 95 10.52 -16.74 1.76
CA LYS A 95 10.30 -17.12 0.36
C LYS A 95 11.53 -16.93 -0.54
N GLY A 96 12.61 -16.33 -0.02
CA GLY A 96 13.81 -16.04 -0.79
C GLY A 96 13.58 -15.01 -1.91
N LEU A 97 12.61 -14.10 -1.74
CA LEU A 97 12.39 -13.02 -2.70
C LEU A 97 13.63 -12.14 -2.77
N ARG A 98 14.05 -11.81 -4.00
CA ARG A 98 15.22 -10.95 -4.26
C ARG A 98 14.87 -9.69 -5.03
N PHE A 99 14.02 -9.84 -6.04
CA PHE A 99 13.58 -8.75 -6.90
C PHE A 99 12.95 -7.61 -6.07
N GLY A 100 13.49 -6.40 -6.20
CA GLY A 100 12.98 -5.22 -5.49
C GLY A 100 13.30 -5.16 -3.99
N THR A 101 14.26 -5.97 -3.51
CA THR A 101 14.59 -6.08 -2.08
C THR A 101 16.09 -5.97 -1.81
N THR A 102 16.46 -5.63 -0.56
CA THR A 102 17.86 -5.64 -0.09
C THR A 102 18.01 -6.50 1.16
N GLY A 103 19.21 -7.03 1.41
CA GLY A 103 19.50 -7.87 2.59
C GLY A 103 18.94 -9.31 2.51
N ALA A 104 18.79 -9.83 1.29
CA ALA A 104 18.32 -11.21 1.02
C ALA A 104 19.44 -12.28 1.15
N HIS A 105 20.52 -11.98 1.88
CA HIS A 105 21.63 -12.91 2.14
C HIS A 105 21.37 -13.78 3.39
#